data_AF-A0A7L3B1N0-F1
#
_entry.id   AF-A0A7L3B1N0-F1
#
_cell.length_a   1.000
_cell.length_b   1.000
_cell.length_c   1.000
_cell.angle_alpha   90.00
_cell.angle_beta   90.00
_cell.angle_gamma   90.00
#
_symmetry.space_group_name_H-M   'P 1'
#
loop_
_entity.id
_entity.type
_entity.pdbx_description
1 polymer ?
#
loop_
_entity_poly.entity_id
_entity_poly.type
_entity_poly.pdbx_seq_one_letter_code
_entity_poly.pdbx_strand_id
1 'polypeptide(L)'
;PSFTPPQLPYLIDGPTKLTQSRAILRYIARKHNMIGETEEEIQRVDLLENQLNDLLMSFARLCYSPDFEKQKPAFLEQLPGKLQELRRFLGSRRWFVG
;
A
#
# COMPACT_ATOMS: atom_id res chain seq x y z
N PRO A 1 3.72 7.06 -27.79
CA PRO A 1 4.73 6.09 -27.30
C PRO A 1 4.96 6.29 -25.78
N SER A 2 4.18 5.59 -24.95
CA SER A 2 4.22 5.74 -23.49
C SER A 2 5.47 5.05 -22.94
N PHE A 3 6.49 5.85 -22.62
CA PHE A 3 7.68 5.40 -21.93
C PHE A 3 7.33 5.10 -20.46
N THR A 4 7.04 3.85 -20.14
CA THR A 4 7.09 3.33 -18.77
C THR A 4 8.50 2.80 -18.52
N PRO A 5 9.26 3.39 -17.57
CA PRO A 5 10.55 2.84 -17.19
C PRO A 5 10.43 1.36 -16.82
N PRO A 6 11.31 0.48 -17.32
CA PRO A 6 11.23 -0.95 -17.07
C PRO A 6 11.45 -1.22 -15.58
N GLN A 7 10.44 -1.80 -14.93
CA GLN A 7 10.46 -2.14 -13.51
C GLN A 7 9.47 -3.26 -13.23
N LEU A 8 9.77 -4.12 -12.25
CA LEU A 8 8.80 -5.07 -11.71
C LEU A 8 8.05 -4.48 -10.51
N PRO A 9 6.73 -4.76 -10.37
CA PRO A 9 5.88 -5.45 -11.34
C PRO A 9 5.49 -4.55 -12.53
N TYR A 10 5.08 -5.19 -13.63
CA TYR A 10 4.47 -4.53 -14.79
C TYR A 10 3.12 -5.17 -15.13
N LEU A 11 2.25 -4.40 -15.80
CA LEU A 11 0.97 -4.86 -16.36
C LEU A 11 0.90 -4.47 -17.84
N ILE A 12 0.41 -5.40 -18.67
CA ILE A 12 0.07 -5.15 -20.08
C ILE A 12 -1.40 -5.51 -20.27
N ASP A 13 -2.21 -4.53 -20.66
CA ASP A 13 -3.65 -4.65 -20.90
C ASP A 13 -4.00 -3.95 -22.23
N GLY A 14 -3.98 -4.75 -23.30
CA GLY A 14 -4.10 -4.27 -24.68
C GLY A 14 -3.03 -3.23 -25.02
N PRO A 15 -3.41 -1.99 -25.41
CA PRO A 15 -2.46 -0.91 -25.66
C PRO A 15 -1.87 -0.32 -24.37
N THR A 16 -2.46 -0.60 -23.20
CA THR A 16 -2.02 -0.06 -21.92
C THR A 16 -0.81 -0.83 -21.41
N LYS A 17 0.27 -0.12 -21.06
CA LYS A 17 1.46 -0.70 -20.42
C LYS A 17 1.79 0.13 -19.19
N LEU A 18 1.81 -0.50 -18.03
CA LEU A 18 2.07 0.15 -16.74
C LEU A 18 3.19 -0.56 -15.99
N THR A 19 4.01 0.22 -15.31
CA THR A 19 4.94 -0.25 -14.27
C THR A 19 4.56 0.46 -12.96
N GLN A 20 5.16 0.08 -11.83
CA GLN A 20 4.81 0.51 -10.46
C GLN A 20 3.54 -0.16 -9.94
N SER A 21 3.68 -0.93 -8.85
CA SER A 21 2.58 -1.70 -8.24
C SER A 21 1.35 -0.86 -7.91
N ARG A 22 1.54 0.34 -7.34
CA ARG A 22 0.46 1.26 -6.97
C ARG A 22 -0.29 1.83 -8.17
N ALA A 23 0.45 2.18 -9.24
CA ALA A 23 -0.17 2.66 -10.48
C ALA A 23 -1.01 1.55 -11.14
N ILE A 24 -0.50 0.32 -11.12
CA ILE A 24 -1.21 -0.88 -11.59
C ILE A 24 -2.48 -1.11 -10.75
N LEU A 25 -2.39 -1.08 -9.41
CA LEU A 25 -3.54 -1.24 -8.52
C LEU A 25 -4.62 -0.17 -8.77
N ARG A 26 -4.23 1.11 -8.86
CA ARG A 26 -5.16 2.22 -9.15
C ARG A 26 -5.78 2.14 -10.54
N TYR A 27 -5.07 1.59 -11.53
CA TYR A 27 -5.62 1.35 -12.87
C TYR A 27 -6.76 0.32 -12.84
N ILE A 28 -6.52 -0.82 -12.19
CA ILE A 28 -7.51 -1.88 -12.04
C ILE A 28 -8.70 -1.37 -11.22
N ALA A 29 -8.44 -0.65 -10.11
CA ALA A 29 -9.50 -0.10 -9.27
C ALA A 29 -10.44 0.84 -10.04
N ARG A 30 -9.89 1.73 -10.88
CA ARG A 30 -10.70 2.64 -11.72
C ARG A 30 -11.54 1.90 -12.77
N LYS A 31 -11.05 0.78 -13.32
CA LYS A 31 -11.82 -0.03 -14.29
C LYS A 31 -13.03 -0.73 -13.66
N HIS A 32 -13.03 -0.92 -12.34
CA HIS A 32 -14.05 -1.69 -11.63
C HIS A 32 -14.78 -0.87 -10.55
N ASN A 33 -14.70 0.46 -10.59
CA ASN A 33 -15.33 1.36 -9.62
C ASN A 33 -14.97 1.02 -8.16
N MET A 34 -13.71 0.63 -7.92
CA MET A 34 -13.16 0.37 -6.58
C MET A 34 -12.33 1.56 -6.07
N ILE A 35 -12.71 2.77 -6.46
CA ILE A 35 -12.12 4.03 -5.99
C ILE A 35 -13.07 4.71 -5.01
N GLY A 36 -12.58 5.68 -4.24
CA GLY A 36 -13.48 6.53 -3.46
C GLY A 36 -14.41 7.32 -4.39
N GLU A 37 -15.68 7.38 -4.04
CA GLU A 37 -16.73 8.12 -4.76
C GLU A 37 -16.87 9.55 -4.21
N THR A 38 -16.51 9.74 -2.94
CA THR A 38 -16.47 11.06 -2.29
C THR A 38 -15.04 11.53 -2.04
N GLU A 39 -14.85 12.84 -1.89
CA GLU A 39 -13.56 13.42 -1.52
C GLU A 39 -13.02 12.82 -0.20
N GLU A 40 -13.90 12.57 0.78
CA GLU A 40 -13.51 11.92 2.04
C GLU A 40 -12.98 10.49 1.79
N GLU A 41 -13.64 9.70 0.95
CA GLU A 41 -13.21 8.34 0.63
C GLU A 41 -11.87 8.34 -0.13
N ILE A 42 -11.68 9.28 -1.06
CA ILE A 42 -10.42 9.44 -1.79
C ILE A 42 -9.29 9.77 -0.82
N GLN A 43 -9.50 10.71 0.11
CA GLN A 43 -8.52 11.04 1.15
C GLN A 43 -8.18 9.82 2.01
N ARG A 44 -9.18 9.00 2.37
CA ARG A 44 -8.97 7.76 3.13
C ARG A 44 -8.16 6.74 2.34
N VAL A 45 -8.42 6.55 1.05
CA VAL A 45 -7.62 5.68 0.17
C VAL A 45 -6.17 6.15 0.13
N ASP A 46 -5.95 7.44 -0.11
CA ASP A 46 -4.62 8.00 -0.28
C ASP A 46 -3.79 7.91 1.02
N LEU A 47 -4.40 8.22 2.16
CA LEU A 47 -3.74 8.09 3.46
C LEU A 47 -3.39 6.63 3.76
N LEU A 48 -4.34 5.72 3.57
CA LEU A 48 -4.14 4.29 3.84
C LEU A 48 -3.06 3.70 2.93
N GLU A 49 -3.08 4.01 1.64
CA GLU A 49 -2.10 3.49 0.68
C GLU A 49 -0.67 3.90 1.06
N ASN A 50 -0.49 5.14 1.53
CA ASN A 50 0.82 5.62 1.99
C ASN A 50 1.23 4.97 3.33
N GLN A 51 0.33 4.91 4.31
CA GLN A 51 0.63 4.30 5.61
C GLN A 51 0.99 2.81 5.49
N LEU A 52 0.26 2.07 4.65
CA LEU A 52 0.55 0.65 4.40
C LEU A 52 1.89 0.47 3.69
N ASN A 53 2.22 1.35 2.75
CA ASN A 53 3.52 1.31 2.07
C ASN A 53 4.68 1.53 3.04
N ASP A 54 4.57 2.49 3.96
CA ASP A 54 5.63 2.74 4.94
C ASP A 54 5.80 1.55 5.89
N LEU A 55 4.70 0.91 6.30
CA LEU A 55 4.76 -0.32 7.09
C LEU A 55 5.43 -1.47 6.31
N LEU A 56 5.02 -1.70 5.06
CA LEU A 56 5.59 -2.75 4.21
C LEU A 56 7.07 -2.52 3.93
N MET A 57 7.47 -1.28 3.62
CA MET A 57 8.88 -0.94 3.39
C MET A 57 9.71 -1.05 4.66
N SER A 58 9.16 -0.69 5.82
CA SER A 58 9.82 -0.90 7.12
C SER A 58 10.02 -2.39 7.40
N PHE A 59 9.03 -3.23 7.10
CA PHE A 59 9.11 -4.67 7.28
C PHE A 59 10.09 -5.33 6.30
N ALA A 60 10.08 -4.91 5.04
CA ALA A 60 11.03 -5.38 4.03
C ALA A 60 12.47 -5.02 4.42
N ARG A 61 12.72 -3.78 4.87
CA ARG A 61 14.04 -3.36 5.38
C ARG A 61 14.53 -4.24 6.53
N LEU A 62 13.65 -4.57 7.47
CA LEU A 62 13.98 -5.51 8.55
C LEU A 62 14.37 -6.88 7.99
N CYS A 63 13.51 -7.48 7.15
CA CYS A 63 13.70 -8.85 6.67
C CYS A 63 14.95 -9.05 5.80
N TYR A 64 15.35 -8.02 5.06
CA TYR A 64 16.56 -8.06 4.22
C TYR A 64 17.80 -7.48 4.92
N SER A 65 17.70 -7.05 6.17
CA SER A 65 18.83 -6.54 6.94
C SER A 65 19.78 -7.69 7.34
N PRO A 66 21.10 -7.52 7.19
CA PRO A 66 22.06 -8.49 7.73
C PRO A 66 22.02 -8.57 9.27
N ASP A 67 21.47 -7.54 9.94
CA ASP A 67 21.29 -7.49 11.39
C ASP A 67 19.86 -7.86 11.82
N PHE A 68 19.12 -8.63 11.01
CA PHE A 68 17.73 -9.01 11.26
C PHE A 68 17.46 -9.45 12.71
N GLU A 69 18.23 -10.41 13.25
CA GLU A 69 18.01 -10.95 14.59
C GLU A 69 18.19 -9.89 15.70
N LYS A 70 19.06 -8.89 15.48
CA LYS A 70 19.26 -7.79 16.42
C LYS A 70 18.14 -6.74 16.33
N GLN A 71 17.62 -6.50 15.14
CA GLN A 71 16.62 -5.45 14.86
C GLN A 71 15.19 -5.92 15.11
N LYS A 72 14.92 -7.21 14.95
CA LYS A 72 13.59 -7.83 15.07
C LYS A 72 12.90 -7.51 16.41
N PRO A 73 13.55 -7.58 17.59
CA PRO A 73 12.89 -7.28 18.86
C PRO A 73 12.30 -5.87 18.90
N ALA A 74 13.05 -4.86 18.50
CA ALA A 74 12.60 -3.46 18.48
C ALA A 74 11.44 -3.25 17.48
N PHE A 75 11.48 -3.91 16.32
CA PHE A 75 10.35 -3.87 15.38
C PHE A 75 9.09 -4.48 15.97
N LEU A 76 9.20 -5.64 16.64
CA LEU A 76 8.07 -6.31 17.28
C LEU A 76 7.49 -5.51 18.45
N GLU A 77 8.31 -4.75 19.17
CA GLU A 77 7.85 -3.83 20.22
C GLU A 77 7.01 -2.69 19.65
N GLN A 78 7.39 -2.14 18.49
CA GLN A 78 6.66 -1.05 17.82
C GLN A 78 5.41 -1.52 17.06
N LEU A 79 5.38 -2.78 16.63
CA LEU A 79 4.34 -3.31 15.75
C LEU A 79 2.91 -3.18 16.33
N PRO A 80 2.64 -3.49 17.61
CA PRO A 80 1.32 -3.29 18.20
C PRO A 80 0.77 -1.87 18.07
N GLY A 81 1.62 -0.85 18.20
CA GLY A 81 1.23 0.55 18.04
C GLY A 81 0.74 0.85 16.63
N LYS A 82 1.51 0.43 15.61
CA LYS A 82 1.13 0.59 14.19
C LYS A 82 -0.16 -0.17 13.84
N LEU A 83 -0.32 -1.38 14.37
CA LEU A 83 -1.55 -2.17 14.18
C LEU A 83 -2.75 -1.52 14.90
N GLN A 84 -2.53 -0.87 16.04
CA GLN A 84 -3.58 -0.14 16.73
C GLN A 84 -4.04 1.10 15.94
N GLU A 85 -3.12 1.81 15.29
CA GLU A 85 -3.46 2.91 14.38
C GLU A 85 -4.34 2.43 13.23
N LEU A 86 -3.98 1.32 12.58
CA LEU A 86 -4.81 0.72 11.51
C LEU A 86 -6.17 0.28 12.04
N ARG A 87 -6.22 -0.34 13.22
CA ARG A 87 -7.49 -0.72 13.87
C ARG A 87 -8.37 0.49 14.16
N ARG A 88 -7.81 1.59 14.65
CA ARG A 88 -8.54 2.85 14.89
C ARG A 88 -9.03 3.46 13.59
N PHE A 89 -8.21 3.44 12.55
CA PHE A 89 -8.56 3.97 11.23
C PHE A 89 -9.72 3.18 10.59
N LEU A 90 -9.74 1.85 10.73
CA LEU A 90 -10.87 1.00 10.35
C LEU A 90 -12.13 1.34 11.17
N GLY A 91 -11.99 1.43 12.49
CA GLY A 91 -13.11 1.69 13.40
C GLY A 91 -14.13 0.55 13.38
N SER A 92 -15.40 0.88 13.20
CA SER A 92 -16.51 -0.08 13.08
C SER A 92 -16.88 -0.40 11.63
N ARG A 93 -16.13 0.09 10.65
CA ARG A 93 -16.40 -0.13 9.22
C ARG A 93 -16.09 -1.55 8.82
N ARG A 94 -16.75 -2.03 7.77
CA ARG A 94 -16.45 -3.36 7.20
C ARG A 94 -15.15 -3.32 6.40
N TRP A 95 -14.93 -2.26 5.63
CA TRP A 95 -13.69 -2.00 4.90
C TRP A 95 -13.10 -0.65 5.31
N PHE A 96 -11.82 -0.43 4.99
CA PHE A 96 -11.11 0.79 5.39
C PHE A 96 -11.70 2.09 4.83
N VAL A 97 -12.41 2.00 3.70
CA VAL A 97 -13.02 3.15 3.00
C VAL A 97 -14.56 3.01 2.95
N GLY A 98 -15.14 2.05 3.68
CA GLY A 98 -16.59 1.81 3.73
C GLY A 98 -16.96 0.52 4.45
#